data_AF-U5MV55-F1
#
_entry.id   AF-U5MV55-F1
#
_cell.length_a   1.000
_cell.length_b   1.000
_cell.length_c   1.000
_cell.angle_alpha   90.00
_cell.angle_beta   90.00
_cell.angle_gamma   90.00
#
_symmetry.space_group_name_H-M   'P 1'
#
loop_
_entity.id
_entity.type
_entity.pdbx_description
1 polymer ?
#
loop_
_entity_poly.entity_id
_entity_poly.type
_entity_poly.pdbx_seq_one_letter_code
_entity_poly.pdbx_strand_id
1 'polypeptide(L)'
;MELTFKLEVNAPKEVIWPYYTDLKKRHIWEEDLENITFNGELKTGTTGTMKLEGMPEMSFTLTNIVPNASYWDRTDVPGMGSIYFRHDILQEDGRTYIKHTVILDKEKPSEDDLNFLCGVFSDVPKSVMIIKKEVER
;
A
#
# COMPACT_ATOMS: atom_id res chain seq x y z
N MET A 1 -12.29 6.94 -7.68
CA MET A 1 -12.76 5.53 -7.60
C MET A 1 -11.84 4.77 -6.67
N GLU A 2 -12.31 3.71 -6.01
CA GLU A 2 -11.46 2.88 -5.14
C GLU A 2 -11.75 1.38 -5.28
N LEU A 3 -10.70 0.58 -5.12
CA LEU A 3 -10.75 -0.88 -5.03
C LEU A 3 -10.13 -1.30 -3.70
N THR A 4 -10.73 -2.26 -3.01
CA THR A 4 -10.30 -2.70 -1.67
C THR A 4 -10.26 -4.22 -1.57
N PHE A 5 -9.18 -4.74 -1.00
CA PHE A 5 -9.07 -6.13 -0.57
C PHE A 5 -8.88 -6.16 0.95
N LYS A 6 -9.70 -6.97 1.63
CA LYS A 6 -9.65 -7.13 3.09
C LYS A 6 -9.56 -8.61 3.42
N LEU A 7 -8.63 -8.96 4.32
CA LEU A 7 -8.37 -10.34 4.71
C LEU A 7 -8.17 -10.44 6.22
N GLU A 8 -8.81 -11.43 6.84
CA GLU A 8 -8.62 -11.76 8.25
C GLU A 8 -7.24 -12.40 8.47
N VAL A 9 -6.55 -11.97 9.53
CA VAL A 9 -5.24 -12.47 9.93
C VAL A 9 -5.21 -12.79 11.43
N ASN A 10 -4.63 -13.92 11.76
CA ASN A 10 -4.40 -14.42 13.12
C ASN A 10 -3.03 -13.98 13.63
N ALA A 11 -2.82 -12.66 13.67
CA ALA A 11 -1.61 -12.05 14.19
C ALA A 11 -1.94 -10.71 14.88
N PRO A 12 -1.17 -10.32 15.92
CA PRO A 12 -1.31 -8.99 16.51
C PRO A 12 -0.81 -7.92 15.54
N LYS A 13 -1.40 -6.73 15.60
CA LYS A 13 -1.06 -5.59 14.72
C LYS A 13 0.41 -5.18 14.81
N GLU A 14 1.03 -5.38 15.97
CA GLU A 14 2.45 -5.10 16.22
C GLU A 14 3.39 -6.03 15.44
N VAL A 15 2.92 -7.22 15.04
CA VAL A 15 3.67 -8.15 14.17
C VAL A 15 3.47 -7.80 12.69
N ILE A 16 2.30 -7.25 12.34
CA ILE A 16 1.97 -6.84 10.97
C ILE A 16 2.67 -5.52 10.61
N TRP A 17 2.66 -4.54 11.53
CA TRP A 17 3.15 -3.18 11.27
C TRP A 17 4.56 -3.08 10.66
N PRO A 18 5.55 -3.88 11.11
CA PRO A 18 6.86 -3.89 10.48
C PRO A 18 6.86 -4.23 8.99
N TYR A 19 5.86 -4.94 8.44
CA TYR A 19 5.77 -5.19 7.00
C TYR A 19 5.50 -3.92 6.19
N TYR A 20 5.01 -2.84 6.82
CA TYR A 20 4.82 -1.56 6.16
C TYR A 20 6.01 -0.61 6.35
N THR A 21 6.69 -0.67 7.51
CA THR A 21 7.72 0.32 7.86
C THR A 21 9.16 -0.17 7.75
N ASP A 22 9.40 -1.48 7.74
CA ASP A 22 10.74 -2.06 7.57
C ASP A 22 10.96 -2.40 6.10
N LEU A 23 11.94 -1.75 5.48
CA LEU A 23 12.28 -1.95 4.07
C LEU A 23 12.56 -3.40 3.72
N LYS A 24 13.26 -4.14 4.59
CA LYS A 24 13.56 -5.56 4.34
C LYS A 24 12.29 -6.41 4.30
N LYS A 25 11.27 -6.03 5.09
CA LYS A 25 9.98 -6.74 5.10
C LYS A 25 9.06 -6.27 3.98
N ARG A 26 9.18 -5.02 3.52
CA ARG A 26 8.44 -4.50 2.36
C ARG A 26 8.71 -5.36 1.12
N HIS A 27 9.99 -5.65 0.84
CA HIS A 27 10.39 -6.52 -0.28
C HIS A 27 9.90 -7.98 -0.18
N ILE A 28 9.35 -8.42 0.96
CA ILE A 28 8.80 -9.78 1.08
C ILE A 28 7.46 -9.88 0.35
N TRP A 29 6.65 -8.82 0.37
CA TRP A 29 5.28 -8.85 -0.14
C TRP A 29 5.04 -7.95 -1.35
N GLU A 30 5.85 -6.91 -1.52
CA GLU A 30 5.90 -6.10 -2.74
C GLU A 30 6.94 -6.73 -3.67
N GLU A 31 6.55 -7.78 -4.38
CA GLU A 31 7.48 -8.65 -5.13
C GLU A 31 8.15 -7.94 -6.31
N ASP A 32 7.51 -6.93 -6.88
CA ASP A 32 8.01 -6.11 -7.98
C ASP A 32 8.83 -4.90 -7.50
N LEU A 33 9.00 -4.73 -6.18
CA LEU A 33 9.75 -3.62 -5.61
C LEU A 33 11.26 -3.77 -5.84
N GLU A 34 11.80 -2.97 -6.76
CA GLU A 34 13.25 -2.87 -6.95
C GLU A 34 13.91 -2.02 -5.87
N ASN A 35 13.35 -0.84 -5.57
CA ASN A 35 13.92 0.10 -4.62
C ASN A 35 12.87 1.03 -4.00
N ILE A 36 13.08 1.44 -2.76
CA ILE A 36 12.30 2.47 -2.08
C ILE A 36 13.19 3.27 -1.14
N THR A 37 13.04 4.58 -1.16
CA THR A 37 13.78 5.51 -0.31
C THR A 37 12.84 6.48 0.39
N PHE A 38 13.22 6.91 1.59
CA PHE A 38 12.48 7.93 2.35
C PHE A 38 13.39 9.13 2.61
N ASN A 39 12.88 10.33 2.37
CA ASN A 39 13.56 11.59 2.64
C ASN A 39 13.34 12.00 4.10
N GLY A 40 13.87 11.21 5.03
CA GLY A 40 13.80 11.45 6.47
C GLY A 40 13.08 10.35 7.26
N GLU A 41 12.57 10.71 8.42
CA GLU A 41 11.84 9.80 9.32
C GLU A 41 10.50 9.38 8.71
N LEU A 42 10.07 8.14 8.94
CA LEU A 42 8.78 7.64 8.46
C LEU A 42 7.62 8.25 9.27
N LYS A 43 7.09 9.39 8.81
CA LYS A 43 5.92 10.09 9.37
C LYS A 43 5.09 10.79 8.29
N THR A 44 3.86 11.17 8.63
CA THR A 44 3.00 11.97 7.74
C THR A 44 3.73 13.22 7.22
N GLY A 45 3.64 13.45 5.92
CA GLY A 45 4.32 14.53 5.20
C GLY A 45 5.69 14.15 4.63
N THR A 46 6.24 12.97 4.97
CA THR A 46 7.52 12.52 4.45
C THR A 46 7.40 12.13 2.98
N THR A 47 8.33 12.59 2.17
CA THR A 47 8.43 12.21 0.75
C THR A 47 9.41 11.07 0.55
N GLY A 48 9.32 10.36 -0.57
CA GLY A 48 10.27 9.33 -0.95
C GLY A 48 10.24 9.05 -2.43
N THR A 49 11.10 8.12 -2.87
CA THR A 49 11.05 7.57 -4.23
C THR A 49 10.87 6.07 -4.18
N MET A 50 10.15 5.53 -5.16
CA MET A 50 9.91 4.10 -5.33
C MET A 50 10.17 3.72 -6.78
N LYS A 51 10.77 2.56 -6.99
CA LYS A 51 10.97 1.96 -8.31
C LYS A 51 10.47 0.53 -8.29
N LEU A 52 9.55 0.23 -9.20
CA LEU A 52 9.02 -1.11 -9.44
C LEU A 52 9.62 -1.68 -10.72
N GLU A 53 9.61 -3.00 -10.85
CA GLU A 53 10.15 -3.70 -12.01
C GLU A 53 9.50 -3.22 -13.31
N GLY A 54 10.33 -2.77 -14.26
CA GLY A 54 9.85 -2.30 -15.57
C GLY A 54 9.16 -0.93 -15.55
N MET A 55 9.09 -0.24 -14.40
CA MET A 55 8.49 1.09 -14.27
C MET A 55 9.55 2.19 -14.06
N PRO A 56 9.28 3.44 -14.46
CA PRO A 56 10.11 4.58 -14.08
C PRO A 56 10.09 4.79 -12.57
N GLU A 57 11.11 5.45 -12.03
CA GLU A 57 11.11 5.87 -10.63
C GLU A 57 9.99 6.91 -10.40
N MET A 58 9.23 6.71 -9.31
CA MET A 58 8.09 7.52 -8.93
C MET A 58 8.34 8.18 -7.58
N SER A 59 7.96 9.46 -7.46
CA SER A 59 7.96 10.14 -6.17
C SER A 59 6.62 9.91 -5.45
N PHE A 60 6.67 9.67 -4.15
CA PHE A 60 5.48 9.54 -3.32
C PHE A 60 5.56 10.44 -2.08
N THR A 61 4.42 10.67 -1.44
CA THR A 61 4.29 11.34 -0.14
C THR A 61 3.49 10.46 0.82
N LEU A 62 4.00 10.27 2.04
CA LEU A 62 3.26 9.63 3.13
C LEU A 62 2.16 10.57 3.61
N THR A 63 0.90 10.22 3.35
CA THR A 63 -0.25 11.09 3.65
C THR A 63 -0.88 10.78 5.01
N ASN A 64 -0.68 9.58 5.53
CA ASN A 64 -1.16 9.19 6.85
C ASN A 64 -0.31 8.04 7.42
N ILE A 65 0.43 8.31 8.50
CA ILE A 65 1.18 7.29 9.24
C ILE A 65 0.67 7.27 10.68
N VAL A 66 0.02 6.18 11.05
CA VAL A 66 -0.45 5.90 12.41
C VAL A 66 0.12 4.53 12.82
N PRO A 67 1.06 4.49 13.78
CA PRO A 67 1.70 3.24 14.20
C PRO A 67 0.69 2.14 14.53
N ASN A 68 0.93 0.94 13.98
CA ASN A 68 0.10 -0.24 14.12
C ASN A 68 -1.35 -0.10 13.60
N ALA A 69 -1.65 0.91 12.78
CA ALA A 69 -3.01 1.12 12.29
C ALA A 69 -3.06 1.47 10.80
N SER A 70 -2.26 2.43 10.33
CA SER A 70 -2.39 2.93 8.95
C SER A 70 -1.06 3.41 8.39
N TYR A 71 -0.75 2.98 7.17
CA TYR A 71 0.30 3.53 6.32
C TYR A 71 -0.33 3.89 5.00
N TRP A 72 -0.39 5.19 4.67
CA TRP A 72 -0.90 5.66 3.39
C TRP A 72 0.14 6.48 2.66
N ASP A 73 0.26 6.24 1.36
CA ASP A 73 1.09 7.03 0.46
C ASP A 73 0.29 7.50 -0.77
N ARG A 74 0.75 8.59 -1.36
CA ARG A 74 0.21 9.19 -2.56
C ARG A 74 1.30 9.33 -3.61
N THR A 75 1.00 8.91 -4.83
CA THR A 75 1.82 9.16 -6.01
C THR A 75 1.00 9.91 -7.04
N ASP A 76 1.58 10.94 -7.65
CA ASP A 76 0.93 11.72 -8.71
C ASP A 76 1.38 11.18 -10.07
N VAL A 77 0.44 10.69 -10.88
CA VAL A 77 0.72 10.11 -12.20
C VAL A 77 0.34 11.12 -13.29
N PRO A 78 1.30 11.58 -14.11
CA PRO A 78 1.04 12.56 -15.17
C PRO A 78 -0.08 12.09 -16.11
N GLY A 79 -1.10 12.96 -16.29
CA GLY A 79 -2.25 12.68 -17.15
C GLY A 79 -3.34 11.78 -16.55
N MET A 80 -3.08 11.11 -15.42
CA MET A 80 -4.02 10.20 -14.76
C MET A 80 -4.67 10.83 -13.51
N GLY A 81 -3.89 11.56 -12.71
CA GLY A 81 -4.32 12.14 -11.42
C GLY A 81 -3.50 11.58 -10.26
N SER A 82 -4.02 11.74 -9.04
CA SER A 82 -3.37 11.23 -7.83
C SER A 82 -3.86 9.82 -7.52
N ILE A 83 -2.92 8.92 -7.23
CA ILE A 83 -3.20 7.57 -6.76
C ILE A 83 -2.83 7.51 -5.28
N TYR A 84 -3.75 7.02 -4.46
CA TYR A 84 -3.49 6.74 -3.05
C TYR A 84 -3.47 5.24 -2.81
N PHE A 85 -2.44 4.79 -2.11
CA PHE A 85 -2.34 3.44 -1.57
C PHE A 85 -2.56 3.52 -0.07
N ARG A 86 -3.56 2.80 0.44
CA ARG A 86 -3.87 2.73 1.86
C ARG A 86 -3.64 1.31 2.34
N HIS A 87 -2.74 1.16 3.31
CA HIS A 87 -2.50 -0.09 4.01
C HIS A 87 -2.96 0.06 5.46
N ASP A 88 -4.13 -0.50 5.78
CA ASP A 88 -4.73 -0.43 7.10
C ASP A 88 -4.64 -1.78 7.83
N ILE A 89 -4.47 -1.72 9.16
CA ILE A 89 -4.63 -2.83 10.10
C ILE A 89 -5.85 -2.51 10.95
N LEU A 90 -6.91 -3.30 10.81
CA LEU A 90 -8.17 -3.08 11.50
C LEU A 90 -8.33 -4.12 12.61
N GLN A 91 -8.94 -3.72 13.73
CA GLN A 91 -9.39 -4.64 14.78
C GLN A 91 -10.90 -4.52 14.92
N GLU A 92 -11.61 -5.59 14.62
CA GLU A 92 -13.09 -5.65 14.61
C GLU A 92 -13.52 -6.94 15.31
N ASP A 93 -14.40 -6.85 16.31
CA ASP A 93 -14.92 -8.01 17.06
C ASP A 93 -13.83 -8.98 17.59
N GLY A 94 -12.70 -8.42 18.02
CA GLY A 94 -11.55 -9.18 18.53
C GLY A 94 -10.69 -9.85 17.46
N ARG A 95 -10.96 -9.60 16.18
CA ARG A 95 -10.21 -10.13 15.03
C ARG A 95 -9.36 -9.03 14.40
N THR A 96 -8.23 -9.42 13.82
CA THR A 96 -7.36 -8.50 13.09
C THR A 96 -7.54 -8.68 11.59
N TYR A 97 -7.57 -7.58 10.84
CA TYR A 97 -7.67 -7.58 9.38
C TYR A 97 -6.56 -6.74 8.77
N ILE A 98 -6.01 -7.21 7.66
CA ILE A 98 -5.25 -6.37 6.73
C ILE A 98 -6.21 -5.90 5.65
N LYS A 99 -6.22 -4.60 5.38
CA LYS A 99 -7.02 -4.00 4.31
C LYS A 99 -6.13 -3.11 3.45
N HIS A 100 -6.01 -3.45 2.18
CA HIS A 100 -5.32 -2.64 1.19
C HIS A 100 -6.34 -2.02 0.25
N THR A 101 -6.25 -0.71 0.06
CA THR A 101 -7.14 0.06 -0.81
C THR A 101 -6.31 0.89 -1.78
N VAL A 102 -6.65 0.83 -3.07
CA VAL A 102 -6.08 1.71 -4.10
C VAL A 102 -7.16 2.66 -4.57
N ILE A 103 -6.85 3.95 -4.59
CA ILE A 103 -7.78 5.02 -4.92
C ILE A 103 -7.20 5.84 -6.07
N LEU A 104 -7.96 5.99 -7.13
CA LEU A 104 -7.71 7.00 -8.15
C LEU A 104 -8.58 8.23 -7.86
N ASP A 105 -7.93 9.34 -7.47
CA ASP A 105 -8.57 10.63 -7.23
C ASP A 105 -8.59 11.45 -8.53
N LYS A 106 -9.76 11.45 -9.16
CA LYS A 106 -10.02 12.10 -10.45
C LYS A 106 -11.48 12.53 -10.51
N GLU A 107 -11.73 13.77 -10.90
CA GLU A 107 -13.08 14.37 -10.88
C GLU A 107 -14.06 13.62 -11.79
N LYS A 108 -13.60 13.20 -12.98
CA LYS A 108 -14.42 12.54 -14.00
C LYS A 108 -13.69 11.30 -14.55
N PRO A 109 -13.78 10.16 -13.85
CA PRO A 109 -13.11 8.94 -14.29
C PRO A 109 -13.76 8.35 -15.55
N SER A 110 -12.95 7.83 -16.45
CA SER A 110 -13.35 7.08 -17.66
C SER A 110 -13.26 5.56 -17.45
N GLU A 111 -13.65 4.79 -18.47
CA GLU A 111 -13.43 3.34 -18.50
C GLU A 111 -11.94 2.99 -18.55
N ASP A 112 -11.13 3.76 -19.27
CA ASP A 112 -9.67 3.59 -19.29
C ASP A 112 -9.05 3.81 -17.90
N ASP A 113 -9.57 4.78 -17.15
CA ASP A 113 -9.16 5.04 -15.77
C ASP A 113 -9.51 3.87 -14.83
N LEU A 114 -10.65 3.22 -15.06
CA LEU A 114 -11.04 2.02 -14.33
C LEU A 114 -10.13 0.83 -14.69
N ASN A 115 -9.87 0.61 -15.97
CA ASN A 115 -8.96 -0.45 -16.43
C ASN A 115 -7.55 -0.27 -15.87
N PHE A 116 -7.06 0.96 -15.85
CA PHE A 116 -5.81 1.33 -15.19
C PHE A 116 -5.83 0.98 -13.69
N LEU A 117 -6.86 1.42 -12.96
CA LEU A 117 -6.99 1.14 -11.53
C LEU A 117 -7.08 -0.38 -11.24
N CYS A 118 -7.81 -1.13 -12.08
CA CYS A 118 -7.88 -2.59 -12.00
C CYS A 118 -6.50 -3.25 -12.23
N GLY A 119 -5.70 -2.72 -13.16
CA GLY A 119 -4.33 -3.17 -13.39
C GLY A 119 -3.45 -2.96 -12.16
N VAL A 120 -3.46 -1.75 -11.59
CA VAL A 120 -2.71 -1.40 -10.37
C VAL A 120 -3.15 -2.25 -9.17
N PHE A 121 -4.42 -2.66 -9.11
CA PHE A 121 -4.96 -3.45 -8.00
C PHE A 121 -4.79 -4.97 -8.17
N SER A 122 -4.34 -5.43 -9.34
CA SER A 122 -4.45 -6.84 -9.74
C SER A 122 -3.65 -7.81 -8.87
N ASP A 123 -2.55 -7.35 -8.29
CA ASP A 123 -1.63 -8.09 -7.44
C ASP A 123 -1.88 -7.89 -5.93
N VAL A 124 -2.60 -6.84 -5.53
CA VAL A 124 -2.93 -6.52 -4.13
C VAL A 124 -3.43 -7.74 -3.33
N PRO A 125 -4.35 -8.59 -3.85
CA PRO A 125 -4.76 -9.80 -3.13
C PRO A 125 -3.61 -10.77 -2.84
N LYS A 126 -2.68 -10.94 -3.79
CA LYS A 126 -1.49 -11.79 -3.62
C LYS A 126 -0.55 -11.21 -2.58
N SER A 127 -0.28 -9.91 -2.65
CA SER A 127 0.55 -9.17 -1.70
C SER A 127 0.04 -9.30 -0.26
N VAL A 128 -1.26 -9.09 -0.03
CA VAL A 128 -1.89 -9.28 1.30
C VAL A 128 -1.83 -10.73 1.77
N MET A 129 -2.01 -11.70 0.86
CA MET A 129 -1.86 -13.13 1.18
C MET A 129 -0.43 -13.50 1.59
N ILE A 130 0.59 -12.86 1.02
CA ILE A 130 1.99 -13.05 1.43
C ILE A 130 2.17 -12.54 2.86
N ILE A 131 1.74 -11.30 3.17
CA ILE A 131 1.84 -10.76 4.53
C ILE A 131 1.17 -11.70 5.53
N LYS A 132 -0.06 -12.17 5.26
CA LYS A 132 -0.76 -13.15 6.09
C LYS A 132 0.10 -14.38 6.38
N LYS A 133 0.65 -14.99 5.33
CA LYS A 133 1.49 -16.19 5.45
C LYS A 133 2.76 -15.96 6.24
N GLU A 134 3.32 -14.76 6.25
CA GLU A 134 4.53 -14.45 7.02
C GLU A 134 4.24 -14.17 8.49
N VAL A 135 3.13 -13.49 8.79
CA VAL A 135 2.78 -13.09 10.18
C VAL A 135 2.13 -14.21 10.99
N GLU A 136 1.62 -15.25 10.34
CA GLU A 136 0.96 -16.42 10.98
C GLU A 136 1.89 -17.64 11.16
N ARG A 137 3.20 -17.47 10.95
CA ARG A 137 4.19 -18.54 11.10
C ARG A 137 4.52 -18.85 12.55
#